data_AF-A0A672KAI0-F1
#
_entry.id   AF-A0A672KAI0-F1
#
_cell.length_a   1.000
_cell.length_b   1.000
_cell.length_c   1.000
_cell.angle_alpha   90.00
_cell.angle_beta   90.00
_cell.angle_gamma   90.00
#
_symmetry.space_group_name_H-M   'P 1'
#
loop_
_entity.id
_entity.type
_entity.pdbx_description
1 polymer ?
#
loop_
_entity_poly.entity_id
_entity_poly.type
_entity_poly.pdbx_seq_one_letter_code
_entity_poly.pdbx_strand_id
1 'polypeptide(L)'
;MQLNQKMMMSLAAIAVIMSVMIMGTNGQIKPFECCTTVSTKEITLPITGFKLQKSNPPCVNAVIFFTTEGPRCSYWKESWVKQKIQELKKIQLQITLKKCCTISTKITLSSTAFKID
;
A
#
# COMPACT_ATOMS: atom_id res chain seq x y z
N MET A 1 32.59 35.57 41.63
CA MET A 1 32.83 34.68 40.48
C MET A 1 31.95 33.41 40.47
N GLN A 2 30.82 33.34 41.21
CA GLN A 2 29.94 32.14 41.25
C GLN A 2 28.71 32.24 40.31
N LEU A 3 28.35 33.45 39.87
CA LEU A 3 27.14 33.70 39.05
C LEU A 3 27.36 33.32 37.57
N ASN A 4 28.57 33.53 37.04
CA ASN A 4 28.92 33.20 35.65
C ASN A 4 29.18 31.70 35.42
N GLN A 5 29.55 30.95 36.47
CA GLN A 5 29.82 29.52 36.35
C GLN A 5 28.53 28.72 36.19
N LYS A 6 27.46 29.11 36.90
CA LYS A 6 26.12 28.53 36.74
C LYS A 6 25.49 28.86 35.39
N MET A 7 25.69 30.09 34.89
CA MET A 7 25.19 30.47 33.56
C MET A 7 25.92 29.76 32.41
N MET A 8 27.24 29.59 32.48
CA MET A 8 28.00 28.86 31.45
C MET A 8 27.66 27.35 31.44
N MET A 9 27.53 26.72 32.62
CA MET A 9 27.12 25.31 32.70
C MET A 9 25.67 25.09 32.25
N SER A 10 24.77 26.05 32.53
CA SER A 10 23.39 26.05 32.05
C SER A 10 23.30 26.16 30.52
N LEU A 11 24.03 27.10 29.92
CA LEU A 11 24.08 27.29 28.46
C LEU A 11 24.68 26.09 27.73
N ALA A 12 25.75 25.49 28.27
CA ALA A 12 26.35 24.29 27.71
C ALA A 12 25.41 23.07 27.79
N ALA A 13 24.71 22.89 28.91
CA ALA A 13 23.74 21.80 29.06
C ALA A 13 22.55 21.93 28.10
N ILE A 14 22.04 23.15 27.89
CA ILE A 14 20.93 23.42 26.95
C ILE A 14 21.37 23.16 25.50
N ALA A 15 22.60 23.54 25.12
CA ALA A 15 23.13 23.30 23.78
C ALA A 15 23.33 21.81 23.47
N VAL A 16 23.74 21.01 24.47
CA VAL A 16 23.92 19.55 24.30
C VAL A 16 22.58 18.84 24.14
N ILE A 17 21.55 19.22 24.91
CA ILE A 17 20.22 18.57 24.85
C ILE A 17 19.53 18.82 23.50
N MET A 18 19.72 20.00 22.89
CA MET A 18 19.15 20.34 21.57
C MET A 18 19.84 19.63 20.39
N SER A 19 21.05 19.11 20.58
CA SER A 19 21.80 18.43 19.50
C SER A 19 21.36 16.98 19.23
N VAL A 20 20.58 16.37 20.15
CA VAL A 20 20.28 14.93 20.12
C VAL A 20 18.99 14.58 19.35
N MET A 21 18.20 15.56 18.92
CA MET A 21 16.84 15.34 18.39
C MET A 21 16.69 15.46 16.87
N ILE A 22 17.69 15.07 16.07
CA ILE A 22 17.48 14.95 14.61
C ILE A 22 18.11 13.66 14.06
N MET A 23 17.62 12.52 14.54
CA MET A 23 17.47 11.37 13.64
C MET A 23 16.09 11.47 13.01
N GLY A 24 15.99 12.30 11.97
CA GLY A 24 14.91 12.16 11.01
C GLY A 24 15.05 10.80 10.35
N THR A 25 14.26 9.81 10.76
CA THR A 25 13.92 8.73 9.86
C THR A 25 13.17 9.42 8.73
N ASN A 26 13.90 9.70 7.65
CA ASN A 26 13.36 10.24 6.42
C ASN A 26 12.54 9.11 5.77
N GLY A 27 11.42 8.78 6.41
CA GLY A 27 10.33 7.98 5.87
C GLY A 27 9.63 8.84 4.83
N GLN A 28 10.37 9.31 3.83
CA GLN A 28 9.76 9.73 2.60
C GLN A 28 9.12 8.48 2.05
N ILE A 29 7.80 8.42 2.14
CA ILE A 29 6.98 7.49 1.37
C ILE A 29 7.20 7.90 -0.07
N LYS A 30 8.32 7.45 -0.66
CA LYS A 30 8.64 7.70 -2.04
C LYS A 30 7.53 7.02 -2.84
N PRO A 31 6.79 7.75 -3.68
CA PRO A 31 5.77 7.12 -4.51
C PRO A 31 6.43 6.00 -5.32
N PHE A 32 5.83 4.81 -5.28
CA PHE A 32 6.31 3.69 -6.07
C PHE A 32 6.13 4.02 -7.55
N GLU A 33 7.24 4.28 -8.26
CA GLU A 33 7.23 4.73 -9.66
C GLU A 33 6.87 3.58 -10.62
N CYS A 34 7.71 2.55 -10.70
CA CYS A 34 7.50 1.33 -11.50
C CYS A 34 8.49 0.22 -11.14
N CYS A 35 8.24 -1.01 -11.62
CA CYS A 35 9.23 -2.09 -11.54
C CYS A 35 10.33 -1.91 -12.59
N THR A 36 11.58 -1.78 -12.16
CA THR A 36 12.78 -1.86 -13.02
C THR A 36 13.41 -3.26 -13.01
N THR A 37 13.11 -4.05 -11.97
CA THR A 37 13.52 -5.45 -11.82
C THR A 37 12.32 -6.29 -11.38
N VAL A 38 12.41 -7.61 -11.55
CA VAL A 38 11.35 -8.57 -11.21
C VAL A 38 11.92 -9.78 -10.49
N SER A 39 11.14 -10.33 -9.56
CA SER A 39 11.44 -11.58 -8.87
C SER A 39 10.70 -12.75 -9.50
N THR A 40 11.33 -13.91 -9.57
CA THR A 40 10.68 -15.20 -9.89
C THR A 40 10.19 -15.93 -8.64
N LYS A 41 10.68 -15.54 -7.45
CA LYS A 41 10.31 -16.13 -6.15
C LYS A 41 8.84 -15.85 -5.84
N GLU A 42 8.16 -16.88 -5.35
CA GLU A 42 6.80 -16.79 -4.87
C GLU A 42 6.71 -15.87 -3.64
N ILE A 43 5.65 -15.07 -3.59
CA ILE A 43 5.38 -14.15 -2.49
C ILE A 43 4.63 -14.92 -1.40
N THR A 44 5.21 -15.00 -0.21
CA THR A 44 4.58 -15.61 0.98
C THR A 44 3.68 -14.64 1.74
N LEU A 45 3.85 -13.33 1.50
CA LEU A 45 3.06 -12.28 2.13
C LEU A 45 1.60 -12.29 1.61
N PRO A 46 0.61 -11.89 2.43
CA PRO A 46 -0.76 -11.77 1.99
C PRO A 46 -0.91 -10.75 0.85
N ILE A 47 -1.39 -11.20 -0.31
CA ILE A 47 -1.61 -10.38 -1.51
C ILE A 47 -3.03 -9.81 -1.46
N THR A 48 -3.14 -8.48 -1.48
CA THR A 48 -4.42 -7.74 -1.43
C THR A 48 -4.92 -7.34 -2.82
N GLY A 49 -4.03 -7.32 -3.82
CA GLY A 49 -4.38 -6.96 -5.18
C GLY A 49 -3.20 -7.06 -6.13
N PHE A 50 -3.42 -6.68 -7.39
CA PHE A 50 -2.38 -6.67 -8.41
C PHE A 50 -2.58 -5.55 -9.44
N LYS A 51 -1.49 -5.19 -10.12
CA LYS A 51 -1.47 -4.31 -11.30
C LYS A 51 -0.54 -4.92 -12.35
N LEU A 52 -1.00 -4.95 -13.60
CA LEU A 52 -0.15 -5.31 -14.74
C LEU A 52 0.62 -4.08 -15.19
N GLN A 53 1.94 -4.21 -15.33
CA GLN A 53 2.82 -3.16 -15.81
C GLN A 53 3.37 -3.54 -17.18
N LYS A 54 3.08 -2.73 -18.19
CA LYS A 54 3.72 -2.86 -19.52
C LYS A 54 5.14 -2.30 -19.45
N SER A 55 6.03 -2.86 -20.27
CA SER A 55 7.40 -2.34 -20.38
C SER A 55 7.39 -0.92 -20.94
N ASN A 56 8.13 -0.03 -20.29
CA ASN A 56 8.41 1.33 -20.75
C ASN A 56 9.71 1.79 -20.07
N PRO A 57 10.88 1.75 -20.73
CA PRO A 57 12.17 2.00 -20.10
C PRO A 57 12.18 3.26 -19.21
N PRO A 58 12.70 3.19 -17.97
CA PRO A 58 13.44 2.07 -17.37
C PRO A 58 12.57 0.93 -16.82
N CYS A 59 11.25 1.04 -16.91
CA CYS A 59 10.30 0.05 -16.40
C CYS A 59 10.25 -1.20 -17.27
N VAL A 60 10.28 -2.37 -16.64
CA VAL A 60 10.19 -3.67 -17.32
C VAL A 60 8.75 -4.20 -17.32
N ASN A 61 8.47 -5.21 -18.14
CA ASN A 61 7.18 -5.91 -18.10
C ASN A 61 7.07 -6.71 -16.79
N ALA A 62 6.06 -6.43 -15.97
CA ALA A 62 5.95 -6.97 -14.62
C ALA A 62 4.49 -7.11 -14.15
N VAL A 63 4.29 -7.97 -13.16
CA VAL A 63 3.08 -7.97 -12.32
C VAL A 63 3.46 -7.39 -10.97
N ILE A 64 2.82 -6.29 -10.59
CA ILE A 64 2.97 -5.70 -9.26
C ILE A 64 1.89 -6.32 -8.38
N PHE A 65 2.28 -7.07 -7.35
CA PHE A 65 1.36 -7.51 -6.31
C PHE A 65 1.39 -6.53 -5.15
N PHE A 66 0.22 -6.07 -4.72
CA PHE A 66 0.09 -5.30 -3.48
C PHE A 66 0.01 -6.29 -2.32
N THR A 67 0.89 -6.11 -1.34
CA THR A 67 0.91 -6.91 -0.11
C THR A 67 0.70 -6.01 1.10
N THR A 68 0.50 -6.62 2.27
CA THR A 68 0.40 -5.89 3.55
C THR A 68 1.65 -5.06 3.86
N GLU A 69 2.81 -5.46 3.33
CA GLU A 69 4.09 -4.75 3.53
C GLU A 69 4.47 -3.85 2.35
N GLY A 70 3.62 -3.77 1.32
CA GLY A 70 3.86 -2.93 0.14
C GLY A 70 3.92 -3.69 -1.19
N PRO A 71 4.22 -3.00 -2.30
CA PRO A 71 4.23 -3.56 -3.63
C PRO A 71 5.44 -4.47 -3.87
N ARG A 72 5.22 -5.62 -4.54
CA ARG A 72 6.26 -6.58 -4.94
C ARG A 72 6.20 -6.83 -6.46
N CYS A 73 7.35 -6.69 -7.12
CA CYS A 73 7.50 -6.89 -8.56
C CYS A 73 7.77 -8.36 -8.90
N SER A 74 6.87 -9.00 -9.65
CA SER A 74 6.97 -10.40 -10.03
C SER A 74 7.07 -10.58 -11.54
N TYR A 75 7.81 -11.59 -11.98
CA TYR A 75 7.94 -11.92 -13.39
C TYR A 75 6.64 -12.52 -13.92
N TRP A 76 6.06 -11.89 -14.94
CA TRP A 76 4.71 -12.17 -15.41
C TRP A 76 4.52 -13.57 -16.03
N LYS A 77 5.59 -14.26 -16.43
CA LYS A 77 5.49 -15.60 -17.05
C LYS A 77 5.43 -16.73 -16.04
N GLU A 78 5.78 -16.49 -14.78
CA GLU A 78 5.77 -17.51 -13.73
C GLU A 78 4.38 -18.15 -13.59
N SER A 79 4.35 -19.46 -13.36
CA SER A 79 3.11 -20.23 -13.25
C SER A 79 2.26 -19.76 -12.07
N TRP A 80 2.88 -19.58 -10.90
CA TRP A 80 2.22 -19.11 -9.68
C TRP A 80 1.63 -17.70 -9.85
N VAL A 81 2.30 -16.82 -10.60
CA VAL A 81 1.82 -15.45 -10.88
C VAL A 81 0.51 -15.50 -11.67
N LYS A 82 0.46 -16.33 -12.72
CA LYS A 82 -0.74 -16.51 -13.54
C LYS A 82 -1.89 -17.07 -12.73
N GLN A 83 -1.63 -18.08 -11.91
CA GLN A 83 -2.63 -18.69 -11.02
C GLN A 83 -3.18 -17.65 -10.04
N LYS A 84 -2.30 -16.88 -9.37
CA LYS A 84 -2.71 -15.85 -8.41
C LYS A 84 -3.56 -14.75 -9.04
N ILE A 85 -3.21 -14.30 -10.25
CA ILE A 85 -4.03 -13.32 -11.00
C ILE A 85 -5.43 -13.88 -11.29
N GLN A 86 -5.53 -15.15 -11.70
CA GLN A 86 -6.83 -15.78 -11.97
C GLN A 86 -7.69 -15.88 -10.70
N GLU A 87 -7.10 -16.28 -9.57
CA GLU A 87 -7.77 -16.30 -8.27
C GLU A 87 -8.31 -14.92 -7.89
N LEU A 88 -7.46 -13.89 -7.95
CA LEU A 88 -7.85 -12.52 -7.63
C LEU A 88 -8.96 -12.01 -8.55
N LYS A 89 -8.90 -12.29 -9.86
CA LYS A 89 -9.97 -11.93 -10.80
C LYS A 89 -11.31 -12.60 -10.47
N LYS A 90 -11.30 -13.89 -10.10
CA LYS A 90 -12.51 -14.61 -9.68
C LYS A 90 -13.12 -13.99 -8.43
N ILE A 91 -12.29 -13.67 -7.44
CA ILE A 91 -12.73 -13.00 -6.21
C ILE A 91 -13.35 -11.63 -6.54
N GLN A 92 -12.73 -10.83 -7.39
CA GLN A 92 -13.25 -9.53 -7.81
C GLN A 92 -14.59 -9.63 -8.56
N LEU A 93 -14.75 -10.64 -9.41
CA LEU A 93 -16.03 -10.89 -10.09
C LEU A 93 -17.12 -11.27 -9.09
N GLN A 94 -16.83 -12.17 -8.14
CA GLN A 94 -17.78 -12.56 -7.11
C GLN A 94 -18.18 -11.39 -6.21
N ILE A 95 -17.23 -10.52 -5.83
CA ILE A 95 -17.51 -9.30 -5.06
C ILE A 95 -18.42 -8.37 -5.87
N THR A 96 -18.13 -8.16 -7.15
CA THR A 96 -18.95 -7.34 -8.05
C THR A 96 -20.37 -7.90 -8.18
N LEU A 97 -20.52 -9.21 -8.37
CA LEU A 97 -21.82 -9.88 -8.45
C LEU A 97 -22.60 -9.79 -7.13
N LYS A 98 -21.95 -10.04 -5.99
CA LYS A 98 -22.59 -9.91 -4.66
C LYS A 98 -23.04 -8.48 -4.37
N LYS A 99 -22.24 -7.47 -4.75
CA LYS A 99 -22.65 -6.06 -4.67
C LYS A 99 -23.88 -5.79 -5.55
N CYS A 100 -23.93 -6.34 -6.75
CA CYS A 100 -25.08 -6.22 -7.65
C CYS A 100 -26.35 -6.83 -7.02
N CYS A 101 -26.26 -8.05 -6.46
CA CYS A 101 -27.39 -8.68 -5.77
C CYS A 101 -27.87 -7.87 -4.56
N THR A 102 -26.96 -7.20 -3.85
CA THR A 102 -27.32 -6.35 -2.71
C THR A 102 -28.05 -5.08 -3.15
N ILE A 103 -27.71 -4.54 -4.34
CA ILE A 103 -28.47 -3.46 -4.98
C ILE A 103 -29.85 -3.97 -5.42
N SER A 104 -29.95 -5.18 -5.98
CA SER A 104 -31.25 -5.80 -6.30
C SER A 104 -32.12 -6.01 -5.05
N THR A 105 -31.57 -6.43 -3.91
CA THR A 105 -32.36 -6.57 -2.66
C THR A 105 -32.84 -5.22 -2.12
N LYS A 106 -32.02 -4.16 -2.27
CA LYS A 106 -32.44 -2.80 -1.90
C LYS A 106 -33.52 -2.25 -2.84
N ILE A 107 -33.45 -2.53 -4.14
CA ILE A 107 -34.46 -2.11 -5.12
C ILE A 107 -35.79 -2.84 -4.89
N THR A 108 -35.77 -4.12 -4.52
CA THR A 108 -37.00 -4.86 -4.19
C THR A 108 -37.64 -4.34 -2.89
N LEU A 109 -36.88 -3.97 -1.86
CA LEU A 109 -37.43 -3.38 -0.62
C LEU A 109 -37.95 -1.94 -0.80
N SER A 110 -37.46 -1.19 -1.80
CA SER A 110 -38.01 0.13 -2.14
C SER A 110 -39.26 0.07 -3.04
N SER A 111 -39.51 -1.07 -3.71
CA SER A 111 -40.68 -1.20 -4.60
C SER A 111 -42.00 -1.52 -3.88
N THR A 112 -41.95 -1.90 -2.59
CA THR A 112 -43.15 -2.12 -1.78
C THR A 112 -43.64 -0.86 -1.03
N ALA A 113 -42.99 0.30 -1.22
CA ALA A 113 -43.37 1.57 -0.58
C ALA A 113 -44.11 2.55 -1.51
N PHE A 114 -44.73 2.07 -2.60
CA PHE A 114 -45.68 2.86 -3.39
C PHE A 114 -47.05 2.17 -3.39
N LYS A 115 -47.82 2.43 -2.33
CA LYS A 115 -49.27 2.23 -2.31
C LYS A 115 -49.90 3.23 -1.33
N ILE A 116 -50.73 4.12 -1.91
CA ILE A 116 -51.93 4.76 -1.33
C ILE A 116 -51.59 5.78 -0.21
N ASP A 117 -51.92 7.08 -0.29
CA ASP A 117 -53.19 7.73 -0.64
C ASP A 117 -53.06 8.92 -1.63
#